data_AF-F3PQD2-F1
#
_entry.id   AF-F3PQD2-F1
#
_cell.length_a   1.000
_cell.length_b   1.000
_cell.length_c   1.000
_cell.angle_alpha   90.00
_cell.angle_beta   90.00
_cell.angle_gamma   90.00
#
_symmetry.space_group_name_H-M   'P 1'
#
loop_
_entity.id
_entity.type
_entity.pdbx_description
1 polymer ?
#
loop_
_entity_poly.entity_id
_entity_poly.type
_entity_poly.pdbx_seq_one_letter_code
_entity_poly.pdbx_strand_id
1 'polypeptide(L)'
;MPLASDDEEETDVDTASVEAGFVLLMAWLHRQTEFSPEMLATEEVRQFIRTHAAVLDNAVDYTIRRRPLDDISVQRLKESNFVFSGYKTFHELNETFPSLLDDDGTRKPFERFLKDVQTVNEKYNRLYLKAEYNFAMSSADMAAKWQSWWTDEDRDRYLLQYRTVGDKRVREVHRALHNVTLPITSKFWDEYFPPNGWNCRCTVARVRRGKYPESDEHQAMLAGSQATAGKHQEMMRFNPGKQMACFPFYNPYTISRCKDCSDRPGTLKLAKVPDNELCAACKVVREMKKSKESLQEQRKEIREWARENLAGKTTVICGIQSPVEFTMNGIKETLNQPHKKPSAKNMALMDIISLLKEGTYIKECPEEKGNPMVKKYHYIKIEIASEPSYAIIRELKDGRAQFYSIVEKLRE
;
A
#
# COMPACT_ATOMS: atom_id res chain seq x y z
N MET A 1 -28.14 8.23 -23.45
CA MET A 1 -27.77 6.81 -23.60
C MET A 1 -28.43 6.06 -22.46
N PRO A 2 -28.99 4.86 -22.70
CA PRO A 2 -29.23 3.92 -21.62
C PRO A 2 -27.89 3.71 -20.90
N LEU A 3 -27.91 3.64 -19.57
CA LEU A 3 -26.79 3.02 -18.86
C LEU A 3 -26.82 1.55 -19.30
N ALA A 4 -25.71 1.04 -19.82
CA ALA A 4 -25.61 -0.37 -20.15
C ALA A 4 -25.92 -1.17 -18.89
N SER A 5 -26.78 -2.18 -19.02
CA SER A 5 -26.78 -3.30 -18.09
C SER A 5 -25.53 -4.12 -18.41
N ASP A 6 -24.37 -3.57 -18.06
CA ASP A 6 -23.18 -4.36 -17.85
C ASP A 6 -23.55 -5.25 -16.65
N ASP A 7 -23.83 -6.53 -16.93
CA ASP A 7 -23.84 -7.53 -15.88
C ASP A 7 -22.53 -7.37 -15.12
N GLU A 8 -22.63 -7.09 -13.82
CA GLU A 8 -21.47 -6.92 -12.95
C GLU A 8 -20.74 -8.26 -12.95
N GLU A 9 -19.75 -8.40 -13.85
CA GLU A 9 -18.78 -9.49 -13.86
C GLU A 9 -18.12 -9.45 -12.50
N GLU A 10 -18.63 -10.28 -11.60
CA GLU A 10 -18.38 -10.16 -10.16
C GLU A 10 -16.96 -10.63 -9.92
N THR A 11 -16.01 -9.71 -10.08
CA THR A 11 -14.58 -9.97 -9.96
C THR A 11 -14.33 -10.62 -8.62
N ASP A 12 -14.09 -11.93 -8.64
CA ASP A 12 -13.86 -12.69 -7.43
C ASP A 12 -12.52 -12.22 -6.88
N VAL A 13 -12.59 -11.48 -5.77
CA VAL A 13 -11.41 -10.86 -5.17
C VAL A 13 -10.65 -11.99 -4.50
N ASP A 14 -9.47 -12.34 -5.01
CA ASP A 14 -8.63 -13.35 -4.39
C ASP A 14 -8.17 -12.90 -3.00
N THR A 15 -8.83 -13.44 -1.98
CA THR A 15 -8.54 -13.21 -0.57
C THR A 15 -7.62 -14.26 0.03
N ALA A 16 -7.27 -15.32 -0.71
CA ALA A 16 -6.55 -16.49 -0.16
C ALA A 16 -5.19 -16.11 0.43
N SER A 17 -4.47 -15.16 -0.18
CA SER A 17 -3.21 -14.65 0.35
C SER A 17 -3.37 -13.91 1.68
N VAL A 18 -4.47 -13.16 1.87
CA VAL A 18 -4.76 -12.45 3.12
C VAL A 18 -5.23 -13.43 4.19
N GLU A 19 -6.10 -14.38 3.85
CA GLU A 19 -6.58 -15.42 4.77
C GLU A 19 -5.42 -16.33 5.26
N ALA A 20 -4.48 -16.71 4.39
CA ALA A 20 -3.27 -17.41 4.79
C ALA A 20 -2.35 -16.53 5.67
N GLY A 21 -2.25 -15.23 5.35
CA GLY A 21 -1.54 -14.24 6.16
C GLY A 21 -2.15 -14.06 7.55
N PHE A 22 -3.48 -14.15 7.68
CA PHE A 22 -4.19 -14.01 8.95
C PHE A 22 -3.79 -15.12 9.93
N VAL A 23 -3.68 -16.37 9.47
CA VAL A 23 -3.22 -17.49 10.34
C VAL A 23 -1.83 -17.23 10.90
N LEU A 24 -0.91 -16.69 10.10
CA LEU A 24 0.44 -16.30 10.54
C LEU A 24 0.41 -15.11 11.51
N LEU A 25 -0.45 -14.12 11.25
CA LEU A 25 -0.66 -12.96 12.13
C LEU A 25 -1.22 -13.39 13.49
N MET A 26 -2.20 -14.30 13.51
CA MET A 26 -2.77 -14.86 14.74
C MET A 26 -1.76 -15.72 15.49
N ALA A 27 -0.92 -16.50 14.79
CA ALA A 27 0.17 -17.23 15.42
C ALA A 27 1.23 -16.29 16.05
N TRP A 28 1.47 -15.13 15.45
CA TRP A 28 2.29 -14.07 16.04
C TRP A 28 1.62 -13.41 17.25
N LEU A 29 0.33 -13.05 17.15
CA LEU A 29 -0.45 -12.44 18.23
C LEU A 29 -0.56 -13.38 19.45
N HIS A 30 -0.70 -14.69 19.19
CA HIS A 30 -0.73 -15.74 20.21
C HIS A 30 0.58 -15.88 21.00
N ARG A 31 1.67 -15.22 20.61
CA ARG A 31 2.91 -15.14 21.41
C ARG A 31 3.02 -13.87 22.28
N GLN A 32 2.15 -12.88 22.10
CA GLN A 32 2.29 -11.57 22.76
C GLN A 32 1.61 -11.51 24.14
N THR A 33 2.24 -10.85 25.10
CA THR A 33 1.66 -10.59 26.44
C THR A 33 0.82 -9.32 26.50
N GLU A 34 1.09 -8.38 25.59
CA GLU A 34 0.42 -7.10 25.43
C GLU A 34 0.27 -6.81 23.93
N PHE A 35 -0.60 -5.87 23.56
CA PHE A 35 -0.67 -5.34 22.20
C PHE A 35 -0.60 -3.81 22.25
N SER A 36 0.34 -3.23 21.51
CA SER A 36 0.52 -1.78 21.40
C SER A 36 0.62 -1.31 19.93
N PRO A 37 0.33 -0.04 19.63
CA PRO A 37 0.40 0.49 18.26
C PRO A 37 1.78 0.39 17.61
N GLU A 38 2.86 0.43 18.40
CA GLU A 38 4.24 0.27 17.94
C GLU A 38 4.49 -1.11 17.33
N MET A 39 3.75 -2.13 17.77
CA MET A 39 3.87 -3.50 17.28
C MET A 39 3.43 -3.65 15.82
N LEU A 40 2.71 -2.66 15.25
CA LEU A 40 2.43 -2.59 13.81
C LEU A 40 3.71 -2.50 12.95
N ALA A 41 4.84 -2.11 13.54
CA ALA A 41 6.15 -2.08 12.88
C ALA A 41 6.93 -3.40 12.94
N THR A 42 6.42 -4.45 13.60
CA THR A 42 7.00 -5.80 13.55
C THR A 42 6.83 -6.42 12.16
N GLU A 43 7.79 -7.23 11.71
CA GLU A 43 7.80 -7.66 10.30
C GLU A 43 6.62 -8.58 9.96
N GLU A 44 6.12 -9.38 10.90
CA GLU A 44 4.90 -10.19 10.74
C GLU A 44 3.67 -9.31 10.47
N VAL A 45 3.44 -8.29 11.30
CA VAL A 45 2.31 -7.36 11.13
C VAL A 45 2.47 -6.52 9.88
N ARG A 46 3.69 -6.03 9.60
CA ARG A 46 4.00 -5.30 8.36
C ARG A 46 3.76 -6.15 7.12
N GLN A 47 4.08 -7.43 7.16
CA GLN A 47 3.87 -8.32 6.03
C GLN A 47 2.37 -8.54 5.81
N PHE A 48 1.57 -8.71 6.86
CA PHE A 48 0.11 -8.76 6.72
C PHE A 48 -0.48 -7.46 6.13
N ILE A 49 -0.07 -6.28 6.64
CA ILE A 49 -0.48 -4.98 6.09
C ILE A 49 -0.13 -4.87 4.59
N ARG A 50 1.06 -5.35 4.17
CA ARG A 50 1.46 -5.37 2.76
C ARG A 50 0.62 -6.33 1.92
N THR A 51 0.33 -7.53 2.42
CA THR A 51 -0.50 -8.52 1.73
C THR A 51 -1.93 -7.99 1.52
N HIS A 52 -2.52 -7.37 2.56
CA HIS A 52 -3.82 -6.71 2.46
C HIS A 52 -3.78 -5.53 1.46
N ALA A 53 -2.78 -4.66 1.55
CA ALA A 53 -2.62 -3.53 0.65
C ALA A 53 -2.45 -3.97 -0.82
N ALA A 54 -1.76 -5.09 -1.08
CA ALA A 54 -1.57 -5.63 -2.42
C ALA A 54 -2.90 -6.01 -3.10
N VAL A 55 -3.87 -6.53 -2.36
CA VAL A 55 -5.22 -6.80 -2.88
C VAL A 55 -5.91 -5.51 -3.32
N LEU A 56 -5.81 -4.44 -2.53
CA LEU A 56 -6.37 -3.12 -2.89
C LEU A 56 -5.58 -2.44 -4.03
N ASP A 57 -4.26 -2.66 -4.11
CA ASP A 57 -3.42 -2.16 -5.19
C ASP A 57 -3.77 -2.82 -6.54
N ASN A 58 -4.20 -4.08 -6.53
CA ASN A 58 -4.72 -4.76 -7.73
C ASN A 58 -6.00 -4.08 -8.26
N ALA A 59 -6.87 -3.55 -7.38
CA ALA A 59 -8.05 -2.78 -7.78
C ALA A 59 -7.66 -1.47 -8.50
N VAL A 60 -6.62 -0.81 -8.00
CA VAL A 60 -6.05 0.40 -8.59
C VAL A 60 -5.43 0.08 -9.96
N ASP A 61 -4.62 -0.99 -10.06
CA ASP A 61 -3.99 -1.41 -11.31
C ASP A 61 -4.99 -1.85 -12.39
N TYR A 62 -6.06 -2.57 -12.01
CA TYR A 62 -7.14 -2.96 -12.91
C TYR A 62 -7.80 -1.72 -13.55
N THR A 63 -8.07 -0.70 -12.75
CA THR A 63 -8.67 0.55 -13.23
C THR A 63 -7.74 1.35 -14.13
N ILE A 64 -6.46 1.50 -13.76
CA ILE A 64 -5.51 2.36 -14.49
C ILE A 64 -5.18 1.79 -15.88
N ARG A 65 -5.20 0.45 -16.05
CA ARG A 65 -5.12 -0.19 -17.38
C ARG A 65 -6.22 0.28 -18.35
N ARG A 66 -7.38 0.68 -17.84
CA ARG A 66 -8.53 1.18 -18.61
C ARG A 66 -8.55 2.72 -18.72
N ARG A 67 -8.10 3.42 -17.67
CA ARG A 67 -8.03 4.88 -17.61
C ARG A 67 -6.69 5.32 -16.98
N PRO A 68 -5.65 5.54 -17.81
CA PRO A 68 -4.30 5.83 -17.31
C PRO A 68 -4.21 7.07 -16.41
N LEU A 69 -3.25 7.03 -15.49
CA LEU A 69 -2.79 8.11 -14.63
C LEU A 69 -1.27 8.15 -14.67
N ASP A 70 -0.67 9.29 -14.29
CA ASP A 70 0.78 9.38 -14.10
C ASP A 70 1.25 8.57 -12.89
N ASP A 71 2.50 8.10 -12.93
CA ASP A 71 3.08 7.23 -11.89
C ASP A 71 3.00 7.80 -10.47
N ILE A 72 3.05 9.13 -10.30
CA ILE A 72 2.96 9.78 -8.98
C ILE A 72 1.52 9.70 -8.46
N SER A 73 0.53 9.92 -9.33
CA SER A 73 -0.89 9.70 -9.00
C SER A 73 -1.17 8.23 -8.65
N VAL A 74 -0.64 7.27 -9.42
CA VAL A 74 -0.78 5.83 -9.13
C VAL A 74 -0.18 5.48 -7.76
N GLN A 75 1.05 5.93 -7.50
CA GLN A 75 1.76 5.71 -6.26
C GLN A 75 0.99 6.28 -5.05
N ARG A 76 0.42 7.48 -5.15
CA ARG A 76 -0.39 8.09 -4.09
C ARG A 76 -1.68 7.32 -3.76
N LEU A 77 -2.35 6.77 -4.78
CA LEU A 77 -3.50 5.89 -4.59
C LEU A 77 -3.11 4.62 -3.82
N LYS A 78 -2.01 3.96 -4.19
CA LYS A 78 -1.48 2.77 -3.49
C LYS A 78 -0.96 3.07 -2.08
N GLU A 79 -0.43 4.27 -1.85
CA GLU A 79 -0.09 4.73 -0.50
C GLU A 79 -1.33 4.93 0.39
N SER A 80 -2.46 5.38 -0.18
CA SER A 80 -3.74 5.44 0.53
C SER A 80 -4.22 4.04 0.91
N ASN A 81 -4.10 3.06 0.00
CA ASN A 81 -4.40 1.64 0.29
C ASN A 81 -3.54 1.08 1.43
N PHE A 82 -2.22 1.35 1.44
CA PHE A 82 -1.32 0.90 2.51
C PHE A 82 -1.69 1.50 3.86
N VAL A 83 -1.99 2.81 3.90
CA VAL A 83 -2.40 3.50 5.14
C VAL A 83 -3.73 2.95 5.67
N PHE A 84 -4.71 2.74 4.80
CA PHE A 84 -6.00 2.13 5.14
C PHE A 84 -5.83 0.70 5.69
N SER A 85 -5.01 -0.12 5.02
CA SER A 85 -4.68 -1.48 5.44
C SER A 85 -4.00 -1.52 6.82
N GLY A 86 -3.16 -0.54 7.13
CA GLY A 86 -2.53 -0.37 8.44
C GLY A 86 -3.55 -0.11 9.55
N TYR A 87 -4.53 0.78 9.32
CA TYR A 87 -5.60 1.00 10.29
C TYR A 87 -6.47 -0.25 10.47
N LYS A 88 -6.88 -0.90 9.37
CA LYS A 88 -7.70 -2.11 9.44
C LYS A 88 -7.01 -3.21 10.25
N THR A 89 -5.73 -3.46 9.99
CA THR A 89 -4.92 -4.43 10.74
C THR A 89 -4.84 -4.07 12.22
N PHE A 90 -4.71 -2.79 12.56
CA PHE A 90 -4.74 -2.33 13.96
C PHE A 90 -6.09 -2.61 14.64
N HIS A 91 -7.22 -2.36 13.97
CA HIS A 91 -8.55 -2.70 14.51
C HIS A 91 -8.75 -4.20 14.66
N GLU A 92 -8.33 -4.99 13.66
CA GLU A 92 -8.42 -6.45 13.67
C GLU A 92 -7.58 -7.09 14.80
N LEU A 93 -6.37 -6.59 15.04
CA LEU A 93 -5.54 -7.01 16.17
C LEU A 93 -6.15 -6.62 17.52
N ASN A 94 -6.77 -5.44 17.64
CA ASN A 94 -7.49 -5.05 18.86
C ASN A 94 -8.79 -5.85 19.10
N GLU A 95 -9.53 -6.21 18.05
CA GLU A 95 -10.74 -7.04 18.15
C GLU A 95 -10.38 -8.48 18.56
N THR A 96 -9.23 -8.99 18.12
CA THR A 96 -8.78 -10.38 18.39
C THR A 96 -7.95 -10.55 19.66
N PHE A 97 -7.14 -9.57 20.08
CA PHE A 97 -6.23 -9.70 21.22
C PHE A 97 -6.93 -10.12 22.55
N PRO A 98 -8.10 -9.56 22.94
CA PRO A 98 -8.80 -10.01 24.14
C PRO A 98 -9.20 -11.49 24.11
N SER A 99 -9.43 -12.07 22.92
CA SER A 99 -9.82 -13.47 22.77
C SER A 99 -8.71 -14.47 23.10
N LEU A 100 -7.47 -14.02 23.34
CA LEU A 100 -6.35 -14.86 23.80
C LEU A 100 -6.58 -15.50 25.17
N LEU A 101 -7.37 -14.85 26.02
CA LEU A 101 -7.70 -15.32 27.37
C LEU A 101 -9.08 -15.97 27.40
N ASP A 102 -9.27 -16.94 28.28
CA ASP A 102 -10.59 -17.43 28.70
C ASP A 102 -11.12 -16.66 29.92
N ASP A 103 -12.31 -17.05 30.40
CA ASP A 103 -13.05 -16.36 31.45
C ASP A 103 -12.31 -16.36 32.81
N ASP A 104 -11.41 -17.33 33.03
CA ASP A 104 -10.53 -17.43 34.20
C ASP A 104 -9.23 -16.61 34.05
N GLY A 105 -9.05 -15.90 32.93
CA GLY A 105 -7.84 -15.15 32.60
C GLY A 105 -6.68 -16.04 32.14
N THR A 106 -6.91 -17.32 31.83
CA THR A 106 -5.88 -18.25 31.38
C THR A 106 -5.69 -18.14 29.86
N ARG A 107 -4.44 -18.24 29.40
CA ARG A 107 -4.13 -18.18 27.97
C ARG A 107 -4.61 -19.44 27.25
N LYS A 108 -5.52 -19.29 26.29
CA LYS A 108 -6.06 -20.41 25.50
C LYS A 108 -4.96 -21.09 24.66
N PRO A 109 -5.05 -22.41 24.40
CA PRO A 109 -4.25 -23.06 23.35
C PRO A 109 -4.50 -22.43 21.97
N PHE A 110 -3.48 -22.43 21.10
CA PHE A 110 -3.54 -21.74 19.80
C PHE A 110 -4.73 -22.17 18.94
N GLU A 111 -5.03 -23.47 18.87
CA GLU A 111 -6.15 -24.00 18.08
C GLU A 111 -7.51 -23.48 18.56
N ARG A 112 -7.71 -23.35 19.88
CA ARG A 112 -8.94 -22.78 20.46
C ARG A 112 -9.03 -21.28 20.14
N PHE A 113 -7.95 -20.55 20.36
CA PHE A 113 -7.88 -19.12 20.03
C PHE A 113 -8.17 -18.86 18.54
N LEU A 114 -7.50 -19.59 17.62
CA LEU A 114 -7.68 -19.43 16.18
C LEU A 114 -9.13 -19.73 15.75
N LYS A 115 -9.76 -20.75 16.36
CA LYS A 115 -11.17 -21.07 16.13
C LYS A 115 -12.10 -19.95 16.60
N ASP A 116 -11.85 -19.35 17.76
CA ASP A 116 -12.66 -18.26 18.31
C ASP A 116 -12.62 -17.02 17.37
N VAL A 117 -11.46 -16.71 16.80
CA VAL A 117 -11.26 -15.53 15.92
C VAL A 117 -11.50 -15.78 14.43
N GLN A 118 -11.85 -16.99 14.02
CA GLN A 118 -12.12 -17.33 12.60
C GLN A 118 -13.23 -16.46 11.98
N THR A 119 -14.24 -16.10 12.80
CA THR A 119 -15.32 -15.19 12.37
C THR A 119 -14.83 -13.77 12.08
N VAL A 120 -13.76 -13.31 12.75
CA VAL A 120 -13.10 -12.03 12.45
C VAL A 120 -12.43 -12.10 11.08
N ASN A 121 -11.72 -13.18 10.77
CA ASN A 121 -11.11 -13.38 9.45
C ASN A 121 -12.15 -13.36 8.32
N GLU A 122 -13.25 -14.10 8.47
CA GLU A 122 -14.35 -14.13 7.49
C GLU A 122 -14.98 -12.74 7.28
N LYS A 123 -15.19 -12.00 8.37
CA LYS A 123 -15.72 -10.63 8.36
C LYS A 123 -14.76 -9.64 7.69
N TYR A 124 -13.52 -9.54 8.18
CA TYR A 124 -12.53 -8.56 7.74
C TYR A 124 -11.90 -8.91 6.39
N ASN A 125 -11.33 -10.10 6.26
CA ASN A 125 -10.44 -10.46 5.16
C ASN A 125 -11.15 -11.07 3.97
N ARG A 126 -12.43 -11.45 4.11
CA ARG A 126 -13.25 -11.94 2.99
C ARG A 126 -14.41 -10.99 2.67
N LEU A 127 -15.35 -10.80 3.58
CA LEU A 127 -16.57 -10.03 3.32
C LEU A 127 -16.29 -8.52 3.16
N TYR A 128 -15.56 -7.91 4.08
CA TYR A 128 -15.26 -6.47 4.02
C TYR A 128 -14.22 -6.15 2.94
N LEU A 129 -13.18 -7.00 2.79
CA LEU A 129 -12.16 -6.82 1.75
C LEU A 129 -12.76 -6.74 0.33
N LYS A 130 -13.80 -7.53 0.00
CA LYS A 130 -14.50 -7.40 -1.29
C LYS A 130 -15.14 -6.02 -1.50
N ALA A 131 -15.79 -5.48 -0.46
CA ALA A 131 -16.40 -4.14 -0.51
C ALA A 131 -15.36 -3.00 -0.55
N GLU A 132 -14.22 -3.19 0.11
CA GLU A 132 -13.08 -2.28 0.13
C GLU A 132 -12.32 -2.27 -1.21
N TYR A 133 -12.15 -3.44 -1.84
CA TYR A 133 -11.61 -3.58 -3.20
C TYR A 133 -12.46 -2.80 -4.21
N ASN A 134 -13.79 -3.02 -4.20
CA ASN A 134 -14.72 -2.29 -5.06
C ASN A 134 -14.67 -0.78 -4.82
N PHE A 135 -14.44 -0.35 -3.58
CA PHE A 135 -14.28 1.06 -3.23
C PHE A 135 -12.98 1.64 -3.78
N ALA A 136 -11.84 0.96 -3.59
CA ALA A 136 -10.55 1.39 -4.13
C ALA A 136 -10.57 1.46 -5.67
N MET A 137 -11.17 0.47 -6.34
CA MET A 137 -11.41 0.45 -7.79
C MET A 137 -12.21 1.68 -8.24
N SER A 138 -13.33 1.95 -7.56
CA SER A 138 -14.23 3.08 -7.87
C SER A 138 -13.56 4.43 -7.64
N SER A 139 -12.83 4.58 -6.53
CA SER A 139 -12.07 5.78 -6.22
C SER A 139 -10.97 6.05 -7.26
N ALA A 140 -10.28 5.02 -7.74
CA ALA A 140 -9.28 5.17 -8.79
C ALA A 140 -9.89 5.67 -10.12
N ASP A 141 -11.05 5.15 -10.55
CA ASP A 141 -11.69 5.60 -11.81
C ASP A 141 -12.19 7.04 -11.67
N MET A 142 -12.74 7.38 -10.50
CA MET A 142 -13.18 8.73 -10.19
C MET A 142 -12.00 9.72 -10.07
N ALA A 143 -10.85 9.30 -9.52
CA ALA A 143 -9.63 10.11 -9.48
C ALA A 143 -9.06 10.37 -10.89
N ALA A 144 -9.03 9.33 -11.73
CA ALA A 144 -8.56 9.43 -13.11
C ALA A 144 -9.52 10.24 -14.00
N LYS A 145 -10.84 10.14 -13.79
CA LYS A 145 -11.85 11.06 -14.37
C LYS A 145 -11.57 12.50 -13.96
N TRP A 146 -11.37 12.75 -12.66
CA TRP A 146 -11.13 14.08 -12.12
C TRP A 146 -9.90 14.74 -12.77
N GLN A 147 -8.75 14.06 -12.77
CA GLN A 147 -7.52 14.59 -13.37
C GLN A 147 -7.74 14.94 -14.85
N SER A 148 -8.29 14.00 -15.63
CA SER A 148 -8.59 14.21 -17.05
C SER A 148 -9.52 15.39 -17.33
N TRP A 149 -10.43 15.74 -16.41
CA TRP A 149 -11.32 16.90 -16.57
C TRP A 149 -10.75 18.19 -16.01
N TRP A 150 -9.84 18.12 -15.05
CA TRP A 150 -9.20 19.28 -14.44
C TRP A 150 -8.11 19.88 -15.35
N THR A 151 -7.36 19.02 -16.04
CA THR A 151 -6.30 19.40 -16.98
C THR A 151 -6.78 19.72 -18.39
N ASP A 152 -8.07 19.51 -18.69
CA ASP A 152 -8.67 19.85 -19.99
C ASP A 152 -8.76 21.37 -20.15
N GLU A 153 -8.14 21.92 -21.19
CA GLU A 153 -8.17 23.36 -21.50
C GLU A 153 -9.60 23.86 -21.78
N ASP A 154 -10.46 22.97 -22.28
CA ASP A 154 -11.83 23.24 -22.70
C ASP A 154 -12.83 23.05 -21.54
N ARG A 155 -12.36 22.82 -20.31
CA ARG A 155 -13.17 22.42 -19.13
C ARG A 155 -14.32 23.37 -18.81
N ASP A 156 -14.15 24.68 -19.01
CA ASP A 156 -15.15 25.70 -18.65
C ASP A 156 -16.41 25.64 -19.54
N ARG A 157 -16.35 24.90 -20.66
CA ARG A 157 -17.50 24.58 -21.53
C ARG A 157 -18.39 23.48 -20.95
N TYR A 158 -17.99 22.87 -19.84
CA TYR A 158 -18.65 21.72 -19.23
C TYR A 158 -18.99 21.96 -17.76
N LEU A 159 -20.04 21.30 -17.31
CA LEU A 159 -20.37 21.11 -15.90
C LEU A 159 -20.16 19.64 -15.53
N LEU A 160 -20.04 19.37 -14.24
CA LEU A 160 -20.08 18.02 -13.69
C LEU A 160 -21.48 17.75 -13.15
N GLN A 161 -22.01 16.55 -13.39
CA GLN A 161 -23.34 16.14 -12.93
C GLN A 161 -23.25 14.85 -12.11
N TYR A 162 -23.76 14.88 -10.87
CA TYR A 162 -23.89 13.71 -10.00
C TYR A 162 -25.00 12.80 -10.51
N ARG A 163 -24.68 11.52 -10.74
CA ARG A 163 -25.59 10.52 -11.28
C ARG A 163 -25.64 9.29 -10.38
N THR A 164 -26.84 8.74 -10.24
CA THR A 164 -27.06 7.42 -9.64
C THR A 164 -27.55 6.47 -10.73
N VAL A 165 -27.42 5.16 -10.52
CA VAL A 165 -28.01 4.15 -11.44
C VAL A 165 -29.55 4.18 -11.42
N GLY A 166 -30.17 4.81 -10.42
CA GLY A 166 -31.64 4.93 -10.28
C GLY A 166 -32.35 3.68 -9.75
N ASP A 167 -31.62 2.58 -9.52
CA ASP A 167 -32.19 1.34 -9.00
C ASP A 167 -32.48 1.38 -7.48
N LYS A 168 -33.18 0.34 -7.00
CA LYS A 168 -33.54 0.17 -5.58
C LYS A 168 -32.36 -0.07 -4.64
N ARG A 169 -31.15 -0.39 -5.15
CA ARG A 169 -29.92 -0.59 -4.37
C ARG A 169 -29.18 0.73 -4.13
N VAL A 170 -29.49 1.80 -4.87
CA VAL A 170 -29.01 3.16 -4.55
C VAL A 170 -29.51 3.55 -3.15
N ARG A 171 -28.61 4.08 -2.31
CA ARG A 171 -28.98 4.60 -0.98
C ARG A 171 -29.87 5.84 -1.15
N GLU A 172 -30.90 5.96 -0.32
CA GLU A 172 -31.86 7.09 -0.40
C GLU A 172 -31.17 8.45 -0.29
N VAL A 173 -30.24 8.57 0.65
CA VAL A 173 -29.39 9.75 0.86
C VAL A 173 -28.57 10.14 -0.39
N HIS A 174 -28.17 9.17 -1.24
CA HIS A 174 -27.49 9.47 -2.49
C HIS A 174 -28.47 9.87 -3.62
N ARG A 175 -29.75 9.46 -3.55
CA ARG A 175 -30.78 9.89 -4.53
C ARG A 175 -31.05 11.38 -4.43
N ALA A 176 -30.97 11.96 -3.23
CA ALA A 176 -31.12 13.41 -3.00
C ALA A 176 -30.09 14.26 -3.78
N LEU A 177 -28.93 13.68 -4.13
CA LEU A 177 -27.88 14.35 -4.91
C LEU A 177 -28.00 14.12 -6.43
N HIS A 178 -28.99 13.35 -6.87
CA HIS A 178 -29.14 13.04 -8.29
C HIS A 178 -29.44 14.31 -9.11
N ASN A 179 -28.70 14.49 -10.20
CA ASN A 179 -28.75 15.66 -11.09
C ASN A 179 -28.23 16.97 -10.51
N VAL A 180 -27.59 16.98 -9.32
CA VAL A 180 -26.74 18.11 -8.90
C VAL A 180 -25.69 18.34 -9.98
N THR A 181 -25.75 19.50 -10.62
CA THR A 181 -25.00 19.85 -11.82
C THR A 181 -24.26 21.17 -11.59
N LEU A 182 -22.95 21.10 -11.37
CA LEU A 182 -22.14 22.23 -10.89
C LEU A 182 -20.81 22.33 -11.66
N PRO A 183 -20.17 23.52 -11.73
CA PRO A 183 -18.82 23.67 -12.28
C PRO A 183 -17.82 22.76 -11.57
N ILE A 184 -16.75 22.32 -12.24
CA ILE A 184 -15.70 21.48 -11.63
C ILE A 184 -14.98 22.18 -10.46
N THR A 185 -14.98 23.51 -10.44
CA THR A 185 -14.42 24.33 -9.36
C THR A 185 -15.29 24.40 -8.09
N SER A 186 -16.52 23.88 -8.13
CA SER A 186 -17.47 23.91 -7.01
C SER A 186 -16.93 23.18 -5.77
N LYS A 187 -17.23 23.75 -4.59
CA LYS A 187 -16.89 23.16 -3.28
C LYS A 187 -17.71 21.91 -2.96
N PHE A 188 -18.87 21.73 -3.61
CA PHE A 188 -19.66 20.50 -3.49
C PHE A 188 -18.82 19.26 -3.83
N TRP A 189 -17.95 19.37 -4.84
CA TRP A 189 -17.07 18.27 -5.22
C TRP A 189 -15.93 18.01 -4.25
N ASP A 190 -15.66 18.83 -3.24
CA ASP A 190 -14.66 18.49 -2.20
C ASP A 190 -15.15 17.37 -1.28
N GLU A 191 -16.47 17.20 -1.16
CA GLU A 191 -17.09 16.30 -0.19
C GLU A 191 -18.01 15.25 -0.83
N TYR A 192 -18.75 15.60 -1.88
CA TYR A 192 -19.80 14.74 -2.46
C TYR A 192 -19.40 14.17 -3.82
N PHE A 193 -18.10 13.98 -4.07
CA PHE A 193 -17.62 13.28 -5.25
C PHE A 193 -17.59 11.76 -4.96
N PRO A 194 -18.22 10.90 -5.79
CA PRO A 194 -18.23 9.46 -5.56
C PRO A 194 -16.83 8.80 -5.58
N PRO A 195 -16.66 7.62 -4.95
CA PRO A 195 -17.68 6.83 -4.24
C PRO A 195 -17.97 7.34 -2.83
N ASN A 196 -19.26 7.45 -2.46
CA ASN A 196 -19.69 7.99 -1.16
C ASN A 196 -20.07 6.91 -0.12
N GLY A 197 -19.70 5.65 -0.35
CA GLY A 197 -19.89 4.55 0.59
C GLY A 197 -19.57 3.20 -0.05
N TRP A 198 -19.58 2.12 0.74
CA TRP A 198 -19.35 0.76 0.24
C TRP A 198 -20.32 0.38 -0.89
N ASN A 199 -19.79 -0.20 -1.97
CA ASN A 199 -20.54 -0.55 -3.19
C ASN A 199 -21.42 0.61 -3.70
N CYS A 200 -20.84 1.82 -3.82
CA CYS A 200 -21.55 3.01 -4.27
C CYS A 200 -21.97 2.92 -5.74
N ARG A 201 -23.28 3.00 -6.01
CA ARG A 201 -23.87 2.98 -7.36
C ARG A 201 -24.07 4.40 -7.92
N CYS A 202 -23.11 5.26 -7.66
CA CYS A 202 -23.10 6.67 -8.07
C CYS A 202 -21.80 7.00 -8.82
N THR A 203 -21.90 7.90 -9.80
CA THR A 203 -20.76 8.42 -10.56
C THR A 203 -20.98 9.91 -10.82
N VAL A 204 -19.96 10.61 -11.29
CA VAL A 204 -20.11 11.92 -11.93
C VAL A 204 -19.96 11.74 -13.45
N ALA A 205 -20.71 12.53 -14.22
CA ALA A 205 -20.59 12.63 -15.65
C ALA A 205 -20.30 14.08 -16.05
N ARG A 206 -19.34 14.28 -16.96
CA ARG A 206 -19.11 15.57 -17.60
C ARG A 206 -20.22 15.85 -18.61
N VAL A 207 -20.86 17.01 -18.50
CA VAL A 207 -22.00 17.43 -19.35
C VAL A 207 -21.74 18.80 -19.96
N ARG A 208 -22.22 19.04 -21.19
CA ARG A 208 -22.06 20.35 -21.85
C ARG A 208 -22.89 21.40 -21.12
N ARG A 209 -22.31 22.58 -20.87
CA ARG A 209 -23.03 23.73 -20.30
C ARG A 209 -24.18 24.13 -21.22
N GLY A 210 -25.32 24.53 -20.64
CA GLY A 210 -26.55 24.84 -21.38
C GLY A 210 -27.40 23.64 -21.82
N LYS A 211 -26.87 22.41 -21.86
CA LYS A 211 -27.69 21.20 -22.11
C LYS A 211 -28.42 20.70 -20.86
N TYR A 212 -27.90 21.02 -19.68
CA TYR A 212 -28.47 20.68 -18.38
C TYR A 212 -28.51 21.95 -17.52
N PRO A 213 -29.53 22.14 -16.68
CA PRO A 213 -29.59 23.28 -15.77
C PRO A 213 -28.45 23.19 -14.75
N GLU A 214 -27.78 24.31 -14.52
CA GLU A 214 -26.82 24.44 -13.42
C GLU A 214 -27.61 24.52 -12.10
N SER A 215 -27.15 23.79 -11.08
CA SER A 215 -27.76 23.76 -9.75
C SER A 215 -27.27 24.92 -8.90
N ASP A 216 -28.07 25.33 -7.92
CA ASP A 216 -27.60 26.25 -6.88
C ASP A 216 -26.62 25.50 -5.93
N GLU A 217 -25.40 26.02 -5.75
CA GLU A 217 -24.37 25.38 -4.92
C GLU A 217 -24.80 25.32 -3.45
N HIS A 218 -25.50 26.34 -2.93
CA HIS A 218 -25.93 26.36 -1.53
C HIS A 218 -27.00 25.29 -1.27
N GLN A 219 -28.00 25.15 -2.15
CA GLN A 219 -28.99 24.07 -2.04
C GLN A 219 -28.35 22.68 -2.21
N ALA A 220 -27.38 22.52 -3.12
CA ALA A 220 -26.65 21.26 -3.28
C ALA A 220 -25.85 20.90 -2.01
N MET A 221 -25.16 21.88 -1.40
CA MET A 221 -24.46 21.69 -0.12
C MET A 221 -25.40 21.38 1.04
N LEU A 222 -26.58 22.01 1.09
CA LEU A 222 -27.61 21.72 2.08
C LEU A 222 -28.16 20.29 1.92
N ALA A 223 -28.47 19.87 0.68
CA ALA A 223 -28.92 18.52 0.38
C ALA A 223 -27.85 17.47 0.74
N GLY A 224 -26.57 17.73 0.47
CA GLY A 224 -25.45 16.87 0.89
C GLY A 224 -25.30 16.79 2.41
N SER A 225 -25.45 17.92 3.11
CA SER A 225 -25.41 17.96 4.58
C SER A 225 -26.54 17.14 5.18
N GLN A 226 -27.79 17.37 4.72
CA GLN A 226 -28.98 16.63 5.14
C GLN A 226 -28.88 15.13 4.81
N ALA A 227 -28.32 14.77 3.64
CA ALA A 227 -28.04 13.39 3.27
C ALA A 227 -27.05 12.68 4.22
N THR A 228 -26.29 13.42 5.05
CA THR A 228 -25.43 12.85 6.09
C THR A 228 -25.97 12.97 7.51
N ALA A 229 -27.16 13.54 7.71
CA ALA A 229 -27.71 13.88 9.02
C ALA A 229 -28.48 12.72 9.68
N GLY A 230 -27.79 11.64 10.05
CA GLY A 230 -28.40 10.56 10.83
C GLY A 230 -27.49 9.38 11.15
N LYS A 231 -27.82 8.64 12.22
CA LYS A 231 -27.03 7.51 12.78
C LYS A 231 -26.70 6.38 11.77
N HIS A 232 -27.43 6.29 10.67
CA HIS A 232 -27.26 5.28 9.63
C HIS A 232 -27.11 5.88 8.21
N GLN A 233 -26.83 7.19 8.13
CA GLN A 233 -26.84 7.98 6.89
C GLN A 233 -25.45 8.54 6.52
N GLU A 234 -24.39 8.11 7.21
CA GLU A 234 -23.04 8.63 6.95
C GLU A 234 -22.55 8.31 5.54
N MET A 235 -22.27 9.38 4.78
CA MET A 235 -21.57 9.30 3.50
C MET A 235 -20.06 9.44 3.71
N MET A 236 -19.29 8.67 2.94
CA MET A 236 -17.86 8.90 2.78
C MET A 236 -17.65 10.21 2.02
N ARG A 237 -17.29 11.27 2.76
CA ARG A 237 -17.15 12.64 2.27
C ARG A 237 -15.71 12.98 1.91
N PHE A 238 -15.38 12.93 0.63
CA PHE A 238 -14.10 13.33 0.07
C PHE A 238 -14.16 13.48 -1.46
N ASN A 239 -12.99 13.72 -2.07
CA ASN A 239 -12.78 13.66 -3.50
C ASN A 239 -11.51 12.83 -3.81
N PRO A 240 -11.67 11.59 -4.35
CA PRO A 240 -10.55 10.75 -4.77
C PRO A 240 -9.52 11.46 -5.67
N GLY A 241 -9.96 12.36 -6.56
CA GLY A 241 -9.10 13.06 -7.50
C GLY A 241 -8.35 14.25 -6.91
N LYS A 242 -9.00 15.10 -6.11
CA LYS A 242 -8.34 16.21 -5.41
C LYS A 242 -7.39 15.72 -4.31
N GLN A 243 -7.76 14.65 -3.59
CA GLN A 243 -6.93 14.08 -2.53
C GLN A 243 -5.89 13.07 -3.05
N MET A 244 -6.06 12.58 -4.28
CA MET A 244 -5.32 11.47 -4.87
C MET A 244 -5.22 10.26 -3.94
N ALA A 245 -6.37 9.83 -3.44
CA ALA A 245 -6.50 8.80 -2.40
C ALA A 245 -7.66 7.85 -2.72
N CYS A 246 -7.48 6.56 -2.44
CA CYS A 246 -8.55 5.57 -2.55
C CYS A 246 -9.58 5.68 -1.44
N PHE A 247 -9.16 6.07 -0.23
CA PHE A 247 -10.00 6.12 0.96
C PHE A 247 -9.98 7.51 1.60
N PRO A 248 -11.13 8.01 2.11
CA PRO A 248 -11.19 9.25 2.88
C PRO A 248 -10.46 9.13 4.21
N PHE A 249 -9.95 10.26 4.72
CA PHE A 249 -9.35 10.34 6.07
C PHE A 249 -10.31 9.98 7.20
N TYR A 250 -11.63 10.11 6.98
CA TYR A 250 -12.67 9.59 7.85
C TYR A 250 -13.41 8.43 7.14
N ASN A 251 -13.25 7.24 7.69
CA ASN A 251 -13.72 5.93 7.24
C ASN A 251 -13.91 5.01 8.47
N PRO A 252 -14.51 3.80 8.34
CA PRO A 252 -14.82 2.92 9.47
C PRO A 252 -13.65 2.50 10.40
N TYR A 253 -12.40 2.59 9.94
CA TYR A 253 -11.21 2.29 10.75
C TYR A 253 -10.56 3.55 11.35
N THR A 254 -11.26 4.69 11.30
CA THR A 254 -10.81 6.00 11.77
C THR A 254 -11.97 6.76 12.43
N ILE A 255 -11.70 7.98 12.90
CA ILE A 255 -12.67 8.81 13.64
C ILE A 255 -12.89 10.15 12.92
N SER A 256 -14.02 10.81 13.13
CA SER A 256 -14.44 12.01 12.38
C SER A 256 -13.37 13.10 12.33
N ARG A 257 -12.71 13.38 13.47
CA ARG A 257 -11.59 14.33 13.59
C ARG A 257 -10.36 14.01 12.72
N CYS A 258 -10.21 12.78 12.21
CA CYS A 258 -9.14 12.43 11.26
C CYS A 258 -9.27 13.19 9.94
N LYS A 259 -10.49 13.60 9.54
CA LYS A 259 -10.74 14.50 8.39
C LYS A 259 -9.95 15.80 8.51
N ASP A 260 -9.92 16.36 9.73
CA ASP A 260 -9.42 17.72 9.97
C ASP A 260 -8.04 17.79 10.64
N CYS A 261 -7.46 16.63 10.99
CA CYS A 261 -6.15 16.46 11.63
C CYS A 261 -5.02 17.33 11.03
N SER A 262 -4.19 17.91 11.89
CA SER A 262 -3.03 18.75 11.55
C SER A 262 -1.82 17.97 11.00
N ASP A 263 -1.66 16.70 11.39
CA ASP A 263 -0.51 15.87 11.04
C ASP A 263 -0.57 15.30 9.60
N ARG A 264 -1.25 16.00 8.69
CA ARG A 264 -1.35 15.63 7.26
C ARG A 264 0.03 15.66 6.58
N PRO A 265 0.22 14.97 5.43
CA PRO A 265 1.51 14.92 4.74
C PRO A 265 2.07 16.32 4.48
N GLY A 266 3.21 16.64 5.10
CA GLY A 266 3.91 17.93 4.95
C GLY A 266 4.33 18.59 6.26
N THR A 267 3.59 18.40 7.37
CA THR A 267 3.87 19.10 8.64
C THR A 267 3.73 18.19 9.85
N LEU A 268 4.87 17.79 10.44
CA LEU A 268 4.92 17.16 11.77
C LEU A 268 5.49 18.14 12.79
N LYS A 269 4.74 18.38 13.88
CA LYS A 269 5.29 18.79 15.18
C LYS A 269 4.61 17.96 16.27
N LEU A 270 5.42 17.35 17.12
CA LEU A 270 4.98 16.39 18.14
C LEU A 270 4.40 17.10 19.38
N ALA A 271 3.19 16.72 19.83
CA ALA A 271 2.88 16.49 21.25
C ALA A 271 1.47 15.89 21.52
N LYS A 272 1.45 14.87 22.39
CA LYS A 272 0.35 14.44 23.29
C LYS A 272 -0.95 13.87 22.67
N VAL A 273 -1.92 13.65 23.55
CA VAL A 273 -2.59 12.37 23.89
C VAL A 273 -3.83 12.72 24.74
N PRO A 274 -4.97 11.98 24.71
CA PRO A 274 -5.21 10.74 23.98
C PRO A 274 -5.86 10.91 22.59
N ASP A 275 -6.99 10.24 22.31
CA ASP A 275 -7.23 9.54 21.03
C ASP A 275 -5.97 8.73 20.61
N ASN A 276 -5.26 8.22 21.62
CA ASN A 276 -3.82 8.03 21.53
C ASN A 276 -3.45 6.86 20.63
N GLU A 277 -4.11 5.71 20.80
CA GLU A 277 -3.65 4.46 20.22
C GLU A 277 -3.88 4.44 18.70
N LEU A 278 -5.04 4.91 18.25
CA LEU A 278 -5.30 5.14 16.82
C LEU A 278 -4.34 6.21 16.24
N CYS A 279 -4.02 7.28 16.97
CA CYS A 279 -3.06 8.28 16.51
C CYS A 279 -1.60 7.82 16.58
N ALA A 280 -1.24 6.88 17.46
CA ALA A 280 0.05 6.23 17.54
C ALA A 280 0.19 5.22 16.39
N ALA A 281 -0.83 4.39 16.17
CA ALA A 281 -0.94 3.50 15.01
C ALA A 281 -0.81 4.30 13.70
N CYS A 282 -1.47 5.46 13.62
CA CYS A 282 -1.34 6.42 12.53
C CYS A 282 0.08 6.96 12.35
N LYS A 283 0.80 7.32 13.43
CA LYS A 283 2.21 7.71 13.36
C LYS A 283 3.08 6.56 12.84
N VAL A 284 2.96 5.37 13.43
CA VAL A 284 3.71 4.17 13.05
C VAL A 284 3.46 3.81 11.57
N VAL A 285 2.20 3.77 11.13
CA VAL A 285 1.83 3.50 9.72
C VAL A 285 2.37 4.58 8.76
N ARG A 286 2.36 5.86 9.16
CA ARG A 286 2.94 6.95 8.37
C ARG A 286 4.47 6.93 8.34
N GLU A 287 5.13 6.53 9.43
CA GLU A 287 6.58 6.35 9.49
C GLU A 287 7.02 5.15 8.64
N MET A 288 6.26 4.05 8.66
CA MET A 288 6.45 2.93 7.75
C MET A 288 6.32 3.34 6.28
N LYS A 289 5.34 4.19 5.95
CA LYS A 289 5.19 4.78 4.61
C LYS A 289 6.43 5.62 4.24
N LYS A 290 6.82 6.59 5.07
CA LYS A 290 7.99 7.46 4.82
C LYS A 290 9.29 6.68 4.66
N SER A 291 9.49 5.65 5.49
CA SER A 291 10.64 4.75 5.38
C SER A 291 10.64 3.99 4.05
N LYS A 292 9.47 3.55 3.56
CA LYS A 292 9.31 2.90 2.25
C LYS A 292 9.62 3.89 1.11
N GLU A 293 9.07 5.10 1.15
CA GLU A 293 9.34 6.17 0.15
C GLU A 293 10.84 6.49 0.07
N SER A 294 11.48 6.75 1.21
CA SER A 294 12.92 7.03 1.30
C SER A 294 13.77 5.87 0.76
N LEU A 295 13.41 4.62 1.05
CA LEU A 295 14.08 3.44 0.50
C LEU A 295 13.82 3.26 -1.01
N GLN A 296 12.67 3.69 -1.53
CA GLN A 296 12.37 3.63 -2.96
C GLN A 296 13.20 4.66 -3.75
N GLU A 297 13.30 5.91 -3.26
CA GLU A 297 14.12 6.93 -3.92
C GLU A 297 15.61 6.57 -3.85
N GLN A 298 16.11 6.17 -2.68
CA GLN A 298 17.49 5.70 -2.51
C GLN A 298 17.81 4.53 -3.45
N ARG A 299 16.89 3.56 -3.62
CA ARG A 299 17.05 2.45 -4.59
C ARG A 299 17.10 2.93 -6.03
N LYS A 300 16.41 4.03 -6.38
CA LYS A 300 16.44 4.63 -7.72
C LYS A 300 17.76 5.35 -7.94
N GLU A 301 18.16 6.24 -7.03
CA GLU A 301 19.46 6.94 -7.04
C GLU A 301 20.63 5.96 -7.20
N ILE A 302 20.66 4.87 -6.41
CA ILE A 302 21.72 3.86 -6.51
C ILE A 302 21.66 3.08 -7.83
N ARG A 303 20.47 2.80 -8.39
CA ARG A 303 20.36 2.15 -9.72
C ARG A 303 20.87 3.04 -10.84
N GLU A 304 20.71 4.36 -10.70
CA GLU A 304 21.22 5.34 -11.65
C GLU A 304 22.74 5.48 -11.50
N TRP A 305 23.22 5.78 -10.29
CA TRP A 305 24.65 5.85 -9.97
C TRP A 305 25.41 4.59 -10.37
N ALA A 306 24.90 3.39 -10.05
CA ALA A 306 25.59 2.13 -10.33
C ALA A 306 25.60 1.77 -11.82
N ARG A 307 24.68 2.30 -12.63
CA ARG A 307 24.71 2.14 -14.09
C ARG A 307 25.93 2.84 -14.70
N GLU A 308 26.32 3.98 -14.12
CA GLU A 308 27.46 4.78 -14.56
C GLU A 308 28.77 4.36 -13.87
N ASN A 309 28.69 3.94 -12.60
CA ASN A 309 29.85 3.79 -11.73
C ASN A 309 30.23 2.34 -11.40
N LEU A 310 29.39 1.34 -11.68
CA LEU A 310 29.71 -0.08 -11.45
C LEU A 310 29.53 -0.96 -12.68
N ALA A 311 28.47 -0.77 -13.47
CA ALA A 311 28.13 -1.69 -14.56
C ALA A 311 29.31 -1.90 -15.54
N GLY A 312 29.73 -3.15 -15.73
CA GLY A 312 30.84 -3.53 -16.59
C GLY A 312 32.24 -3.30 -16.00
N LYS A 313 32.37 -2.72 -14.79
CA LYS A 313 33.64 -2.70 -14.06
C LYS A 313 33.94 -4.08 -13.49
N THR A 314 35.23 -4.36 -13.28
CA THR A 314 35.72 -5.58 -12.65
C THR A 314 36.61 -5.25 -11.45
N THR A 315 36.71 -6.17 -10.49
CA THR A 315 37.70 -6.06 -9.41
C THR A 315 38.29 -7.42 -9.03
N VAL A 316 39.55 -7.44 -8.62
CA VAL A 316 40.23 -8.66 -8.14
C VAL A 316 39.99 -8.78 -6.64
N ILE A 317 39.62 -9.97 -6.18
CA ILE A 317 39.32 -10.27 -4.78
C ILE A 317 40.15 -11.47 -4.32
N CYS A 318 40.68 -11.41 -3.10
CA CYS A 318 41.41 -12.52 -2.52
C CYS A 318 40.50 -13.76 -2.39
N GLY A 319 41.01 -14.91 -2.83
CA GLY A 319 40.26 -16.18 -2.83
C GLY A 319 39.41 -16.45 -4.09
N ILE A 320 39.34 -15.52 -5.07
CA ILE A 320 38.64 -15.73 -6.35
C ILE A 320 39.64 -15.55 -7.50
N GLN A 321 39.74 -16.55 -8.38
CA GLN A 321 40.73 -16.56 -9.47
C GLN A 321 40.42 -15.54 -10.57
N SER A 322 39.14 -15.42 -10.95
CA SER A 322 38.68 -14.51 -12.00
C SER A 322 38.33 -13.14 -11.44
N PRO A 323 38.62 -12.03 -12.15
CA PRO A 323 38.10 -10.72 -11.80
C PRO A 323 36.56 -10.74 -11.71
N VAL A 324 36.03 -10.16 -10.63
CA VAL A 324 34.60 -10.11 -10.36
C VAL A 324 33.97 -8.93 -11.10
N GLU A 325 33.10 -9.24 -12.06
CA GLU A 325 32.31 -8.28 -12.83
C GLU A 325 31.07 -7.81 -12.06
N PHE A 326 30.77 -6.50 -12.10
CA PHE A 326 29.53 -5.94 -11.59
C PHE A 326 28.50 -5.77 -12.70
N THR A 327 27.35 -6.42 -12.54
CA THR A 327 26.23 -6.37 -13.50
C THR A 327 25.00 -5.71 -12.87
N MET A 328 24.18 -5.03 -13.69
CA MET A 328 22.92 -4.45 -13.22
C MET A 328 21.95 -5.49 -12.64
N ASN A 329 22.10 -6.78 -12.99
CA ASN A 329 21.31 -7.85 -12.41
C ASN A 329 21.71 -8.10 -10.95
N GLY A 330 23.02 -8.19 -10.64
CA GLY A 330 23.49 -8.35 -9.25
C GLY A 330 23.23 -7.12 -8.36
N ILE A 331 23.27 -5.92 -8.96
CA ILE A 331 22.87 -4.67 -8.29
C ILE A 331 21.36 -4.69 -7.95
N LYS A 332 20.50 -5.01 -8.92
CA LYS A 332 19.04 -5.13 -8.68
C LYS A 332 18.73 -6.19 -7.63
N GLU A 333 19.39 -7.34 -7.70
CA GLU A 333 19.22 -8.43 -6.75
C GLU A 333 19.61 -8.01 -5.33
N THR A 334 20.78 -7.37 -5.15
CA THR A 334 21.21 -6.81 -3.87
C THR A 334 20.18 -5.85 -3.28
N LEU A 335 19.65 -4.93 -4.09
CA LEU A 335 18.64 -3.97 -3.66
C LEU A 335 17.30 -4.64 -3.29
N ASN A 336 16.96 -5.77 -3.92
CA ASN A 336 15.69 -6.48 -3.72
C ASN A 336 15.71 -7.45 -2.52
N GLN A 337 16.86 -8.09 -2.23
CA GLN A 337 17.00 -9.01 -1.10
C GLN A 337 16.61 -8.35 0.25
N PRO A 338 16.05 -9.09 1.23
CA PRO A 338 15.83 -8.56 2.57
C PRO A 338 17.16 -8.28 3.30
N HIS A 339 17.12 -7.40 4.29
CA HIS A 339 18.24 -7.08 5.18
C HIS A 339 17.73 -6.28 6.39
N LYS A 340 18.18 -6.59 7.61
CA LYS A 340 17.86 -5.86 8.85
C LYS A 340 18.10 -4.35 8.76
N LYS A 341 19.15 -3.93 8.05
CA LYS A 341 19.45 -2.51 7.77
C LYS A 341 19.37 -2.24 6.26
N PRO A 342 18.17 -2.05 5.67
CA PRO A 342 18.01 -1.99 4.21
C PRO A 342 18.69 -0.76 3.61
N SER A 343 18.59 0.41 4.26
CA SER A 343 19.25 1.64 3.79
C SER A 343 20.78 1.52 3.81
N ALA A 344 21.36 0.96 4.87
CA ALA A 344 22.81 0.76 4.95
C ALA A 344 23.31 -0.22 3.87
N LYS A 345 22.58 -1.30 3.59
CA LYS A 345 22.92 -2.23 2.50
C LYS A 345 22.80 -1.59 1.12
N ASN A 346 21.79 -0.75 0.92
CA ASN A 346 21.66 0.03 -0.30
C ASN A 346 22.91 0.92 -0.48
N MET A 347 23.27 1.73 0.53
CA MET A 347 24.47 2.58 0.49
C MET A 347 25.77 1.79 0.29
N ALA A 348 25.89 0.59 0.85
CA ALA A 348 27.05 -0.28 0.69
C ALA A 348 27.35 -0.68 -0.79
N LEU A 349 26.40 -0.49 -1.71
CA LEU A 349 26.67 -0.61 -3.15
C LEU A 349 27.58 0.50 -3.68
N MET A 350 27.61 1.68 -3.07
CA MET A 350 28.50 2.77 -3.50
C MET A 350 29.97 2.42 -3.24
N ASP A 351 30.26 1.80 -2.10
CA ASP A 351 31.61 1.42 -1.66
C ASP A 351 31.95 -0.06 -1.88
N ILE A 352 31.12 -0.79 -2.65
CA ILE A 352 31.17 -2.26 -2.74
C ILE A 352 32.54 -2.80 -3.20
N ILE A 353 33.27 -2.04 -4.01
CA ILE A 353 34.62 -2.42 -4.47
C ILE A 353 35.64 -2.39 -3.31
N SER A 354 35.52 -1.45 -2.37
CA SER A 354 36.39 -1.43 -1.18
C SER A 354 35.99 -2.53 -0.21
N LEU A 355 34.69 -2.62 0.09
CA LEU A 355 34.14 -3.65 0.98
C LEU A 355 34.50 -5.08 0.53
N LEU A 356 34.54 -5.35 -0.78
CA LEU A 356 34.94 -6.65 -1.33
C LEU A 356 36.45 -6.91 -1.27
N LYS A 357 37.30 -5.87 -1.28
CA LYS A 357 38.76 -6.01 -1.15
C LYS A 357 39.22 -6.16 0.31
N GLU A 358 38.53 -5.46 1.21
CA GLU A 358 38.76 -5.53 2.66
C GLU A 358 38.03 -6.73 3.30
N GLY A 359 37.02 -7.27 2.60
CA GLY A 359 36.21 -8.40 3.05
C GLY A 359 36.99 -9.71 3.19
N THR A 360 36.58 -10.52 4.16
CA THR A 360 37.19 -11.82 4.44
C THR A 360 36.52 -12.91 3.62
N TYR A 361 37.27 -13.66 2.82
CA TYR A 361 36.78 -14.86 2.14
C TYR A 361 36.38 -15.94 3.16
N ILE A 362 35.16 -16.49 3.07
CA ILE A 362 34.62 -17.45 4.03
C ILE A 362 34.57 -18.88 3.48
N LYS A 363 33.82 -19.10 2.39
CA LYS A 363 33.64 -20.41 1.77
C LYS A 363 33.27 -20.30 0.30
N GLU A 364 33.49 -21.38 -0.44
CA GLU A 364 32.75 -21.66 -1.66
C GLU A 364 31.75 -22.80 -1.45
N CYS A 365 30.66 -22.78 -2.21
CA CYS A 365 29.69 -23.88 -2.27
C CYS A 365 29.32 -24.14 -3.75
N PRO A 366 29.28 -25.40 -4.21
CA PRO A 366 28.84 -25.73 -5.56
C PRO A 366 27.37 -25.34 -5.79
N GLU A 367 26.97 -25.18 -7.06
CA GLU A 367 25.56 -25.06 -7.42
C GLU A 367 24.88 -26.43 -7.37
N GLU A 368 24.00 -26.63 -6.39
CA GLU A 368 23.27 -27.89 -6.16
C GLU A 368 21.79 -27.82 -6.56
N LYS A 369 21.24 -26.61 -6.78
CA LYS A 369 19.80 -26.36 -6.95
C LYS A 369 19.40 -26.03 -8.40
N GLY A 370 20.31 -26.27 -9.34
CA GLY A 370 19.95 -26.54 -10.74
C GLY A 370 20.08 -25.38 -11.72
N ASN A 371 20.75 -24.27 -11.40
CA ASN A 371 21.06 -23.27 -12.41
C ASN A 371 22.13 -23.81 -13.39
N PRO A 372 21.81 -24.04 -14.68
CA PRO A 372 22.73 -24.72 -15.60
C PRO A 372 23.96 -23.88 -15.94
N MET A 373 23.96 -22.57 -15.70
CA MET A 373 25.05 -21.64 -16.03
C MET A 373 26.02 -21.40 -14.89
N VAL A 374 25.59 -21.60 -13.64
CA VAL A 374 26.43 -21.39 -12.44
C VAL A 374 27.21 -22.67 -12.14
N LYS A 375 28.46 -22.51 -11.70
CA LYS A 375 29.36 -23.59 -11.26
C LYS A 375 29.42 -23.65 -9.74
N LYS A 376 29.65 -22.50 -9.09
CA LYS A 376 29.72 -22.35 -7.64
C LYS A 376 29.44 -20.91 -7.20
N TYR A 377 29.20 -20.75 -5.91
CA TYR A 377 29.08 -19.48 -5.22
C TYR A 377 30.24 -19.29 -4.25
N HIS A 378 30.79 -18.08 -4.20
CA HIS A 378 31.77 -17.65 -3.21
C HIS A 378 31.13 -16.66 -2.24
N TYR A 379 31.49 -16.77 -0.97
CA TYR A 379 30.95 -15.95 0.11
C TYR A 379 32.06 -15.13 0.75
N ILE A 380 31.92 -13.81 0.70
CA ILE A 380 32.86 -12.85 1.29
C ILE A 380 32.13 -12.13 2.41
N LYS A 381 32.65 -12.23 3.63
CA LYS A 381 32.16 -11.48 4.79
C LYS A 381 32.61 -10.02 4.65
N ILE A 382 31.63 -9.13 4.66
CA ILE A 382 31.79 -7.68 4.65
C ILE A 382 31.11 -7.09 5.88
N GLU A 383 31.35 -5.81 6.19
CA GLU A 383 30.72 -5.10 7.29
C GLU A 383 29.75 -4.04 6.76
N ILE A 384 28.52 -4.02 7.26
CA ILE A 384 27.49 -3.04 6.87
C ILE A 384 26.88 -2.45 8.15
N ALA A 385 27.16 -1.16 8.37
CA ALA A 385 26.75 -0.43 9.59
C ALA A 385 27.08 -1.21 10.88
N SER A 386 28.34 -1.62 10.99
CA SER A 386 28.93 -2.37 12.12
C SER A 386 28.26 -3.70 12.47
N GLU A 387 27.61 -4.32 11.49
CA GLU A 387 27.13 -5.70 11.58
C GLU A 387 27.68 -6.53 10.40
N PRO A 388 27.97 -7.82 10.61
CA PRO A 388 28.47 -8.69 9.55
C PRO A 388 27.38 -8.92 8.49
N SER A 389 27.80 -8.96 7.23
CA SER A 389 26.99 -9.30 6.08
C SER A 389 27.82 -10.10 5.08
N TYR A 390 27.19 -10.74 4.10
CA TYR A 390 27.87 -11.62 3.17
C TYR A 390 27.57 -11.23 1.74
N ALA A 391 28.60 -10.79 1.01
CA ALA A 391 28.53 -10.64 -0.42
C ALA A 391 28.66 -12.01 -1.09
N ILE A 392 27.79 -12.26 -2.07
CA ILE A 392 27.73 -13.48 -2.86
C ILE A 392 28.27 -13.17 -4.25
N ILE A 393 29.30 -13.90 -4.66
CA ILE A 393 29.83 -13.90 -6.03
C ILE A 393 29.45 -15.25 -6.66
N ARG A 394 28.96 -15.24 -7.90
CA ARG A 394 28.73 -16.47 -8.67
C ARG A 394 29.89 -16.70 -9.64
N GLU A 395 30.47 -17.89 -9.65
CA GLU A 395 31.36 -18.36 -10.71
C GLU A 395 30.51 -19.10 -11.74
N LEU A 396 30.59 -18.66 -13.00
CA LEU A 396 29.91 -19.30 -14.12
C LEU A 396 30.73 -20.47 -14.66
N LYS A 397 30.09 -21.40 -15.40
CA LYS A 397 30.79 -22.55 -16.01
C LYS A 397 31.84 -22.16 -17.06
N ASP A 398 31.76 -20.95 -17.61
CA ASP A 398 32.78 -20.36 -18.50
C ASP A 398 33.96 -19.72 -17.74
N GLY A 399 33.98 -19.81 -16.40
CA GLY A 399 35.04 -19.29 -15.54
C GLY A 399 34.87 -17.82 -15.13
N ARG A 400 33.89 -17.08 -15.65
CA ARG A 400 33.66 -15.69 -15.24
C ARG A 400 33.08 -15.62 -13.82
N ALA A 401 33.58 -14.69 -13.02
CA ALA A 401 33.03 -14.38 -11.70
C ALA A 401 32.18 -13.10 -11.76
N GLN A 402 30.99 -13.12 -11.17
CA GLN A 402 30.08 -11.97 -11.17
C GLN A 402 29.52 -11.71 -9.77
N PHE A 403 29.51 -10.44 -9.36
CA PHE A 403 28.81 -10.02 -8.14
C PHE A 403 27.30 -10.29 -8.29
N TYR A 404 26.73 -11.01 -7.33
CA TYR A 404 25.35 -11.51 -7.41
C TYR A 404 24.42 -10.87 -6.39
N SER A 405 24.77 -10.82 -5.10
CA SER A 405 23.90 -10.23 -4.07
C SER A 405 24.63 -9.94 -2.76
N ILE A 406 23.97 -9.27 -1.82
CA ILE A 406 24.37 -9.20 -0.40
C ILE A 406 23.25 -9.76 0.47
N VAL A 407 23.60 -10.67 1.39
CA VAL A 407 22.68 -11.29 2.36
C VAL A 407 23.17 -11.09 3.80
N GLU A 408 22.24 -11.08 4.76
CA GLU A 408 22.55 -10.88 6.18
C GLU A 408 23.20 -12.12 6.84
N LYS A 409 22.74 -13.32 6.44
CA LYS A 409 23.19 -14.60 6.99
C LYS A 409 23.45 -15.57 5.86
N LEU A 410 24.48 -16.41 6.03
CA LEU A 410 24.67 -17.59 5.20
C LEU A 410 23.57 -18.59 5.55
N ARG A 411 23.08 -19.33 4.54
CA ARG A 411 22.34 -20.57 4.80
C ARG A 411 23.35 -21.61 5.28
N GLU A 412 22.95 -22.32 6.34
CA GLU A 412 23.70 -23.47 6.89
C GLU A 412 23.78 -24.57 5.83
#